data_AF-A0A1A8QGY2-F1
#
_entry.id   AF-A0A1A8QGY2-F1
#
_cell.length_a   1.000
_cell.length_b   1.000
_cell.length_c   1.000
_cell.angle_alpha   90.00
_cell.angle_beta   90.00
_cell.angle_gamma   90.00
#
_symmetry.space_group_name_H-M   'P 1'
#
loop_
_entity.id
_entity.type
_entity.pdbx_description
1 polymer ?
#
loop_
_entity_poly.entity_id
_entity_poly.type
_entity_poly.pdbx_seq_one_letter_code
_entity_poly.pdbx_strand_id
1 'polypeptide(L)'
;MAKMCSLALFPPLPYGQITLCESNNELLSGTSSNEALKQDFIPPSLHFPRESLKLHSRPESSSKAAFLDHSETLWMRSAAAWRDGGLSGLLNEITTSHSEAPKWLSVTSGCILAVLRWVSSFHGSLFPHVTLSSEDMITEFSQVLNWPDCVVRAFSWHPHTDKFAVALLDDSIKIYNPKSAITPTLKHRLQRNVAAVQWKPLCASALAVACQNCLLVWHVDPCSLSTRPSSSCAQVLSHPGHSPVTSIAWSPSGSLLLSASPMDMSMMVRVACYFYNRAARY
;
A
#
# COMPACT_ATOMS: atom_id res chain seq x y z
N MET A 1 -26.09 -33.59 7.04
CA MET A 1 -25.66 -32.52 7.98
C MET A 1 -24.21 -32.24 7.64
N ALA A 2 -23.95 -31.27 6.75
CA ALA A 2 -22.61 -30.99 6.24
C ALA A 2 -21.76 -30.35 7.36
N LYS A 3 -20.62 -30.97 7.68
CA LYS A 3 -19.71 -30.52 8.73
C LYS A 3 -18.90 -29.35 8.15
N MET A 4 -19.00 -28.17 8.76
CA MET A 4 -18.14 -27.03 8.41
C MET A 4 -16.68 -27.42 8.62
N CYS A 5 -15.90 -27.51 7.54
CA CYS A 5 -14.46 -27.63 7.62
C CYS A 5 -13.90 -26.25 8.00
N SER A 6 -13.49 -26.12 9.25
CA SER A 6 -12.66 -24.99 9.70
C SER A 6 -11.31 -25.05 8.97
N LEU A 7 -10.80 -23.91 8.49
CA LEU A 7 -9.48 -23.75 7.85
C LEU A 7 -8.28 -24.23 8.71
N ALA A 8 -8.53 -24.64 9.96
CA ALA A 8 -7.53 -25.20 10.86
C ALA A 8 -7.32 -26.73 10.72
N LEU A 9 -8.22 -27.46 10.06
CA LEU A 9 -8.20 -28.93 9.98
C LEU A 9 -8.45 -29.40 8.54
N PHE A 10 -7.36 -29.57 7.79
CA PHE A 10 -7.38 -30.24 6.49
C PHE A 10 -7.36 -31.76 6.71
N PRO A 11 -8.31 -32.53 6.16
CA PRO A 11 -8.25 -33.99 6.21
C PRO A 11 -7.00 -34.50 5.46
N PRO A 12 -6.35 -35.56 5.94
CA PRO A 12 -5.15 -36.10 5.29
C PRO A 12 -5.50 -36.63 3.88
N LEU A 13 -4.68 -36.25 2.90
CA LEU A 13 -4.83 -36.70 1.51
C LEU A 13 -4.56 -38.22 1.40
N PRO A 14 -5.29 -38.96 0.55
CA PRO A 14 -4.92 -40.32 0.16
C PRO A 14 -3.52 -40.34 -0.48
N TYR A 15 -2.71 -41.36 -0.19
CA TYR A 15 -1.37 -41.51 -0.75
C TYR A 15 -1.38 -41.40 -2.28
N GLY A 16 -0.62 -40.43 -2.82
CA GLY A 16 -0.44 -40.24 -4.26
C GLY A 16 -1.45 -39.30 -4.94
N GLN A 17 -2.34 -38.64 -4.19
CA GLN A 17 -3.25 -37.63 -4.72
C GLN A 17 -2.84 -36.21 -4.31
N ILE A 18 -3.05 -35.24 -5.20
CA ILE A 18 -2.91 -33.81 -4.91
C ILE A 18 -4.30 -33.17 -4.74
N THR A 19 -4.42 -32.16 -3.88
CA THR A 19 -5.63 -31.34 -3.79
C THR A 19 -5.76 -30.52 -5.07
N LEU A 20 -6.85 -30.71 -5.82
CA LEU A 20 -7.11 -30.01 -7.07
C LEU A 20 -7.84 -28.69 -6.82
N CYS A 21 -8.96 -28.74 -6.12
CA CYS A 21 -9.76 -27.56 -5.78
C CYS A 21 -10.69 -27.83 -4.59
N GLU A 22 -11.19 -26.75 -3.98
CA GLU A 22 -12.29 -26.80 -3.03
C GLU A 22 -13.61 -26.54 -3.77
N SER A 23 -14.58 -27.42 -3.61
CA SER A 23 -15.93 -27.27 -4.17
C SER A 23 -16.95 -27.64 -3.10
N ASN A 24 -17.93 -26.77 -2.84
CA ASN A 24 -18.98 -26.99 -1.83
C ASN A 24 -18.44 -27.35 -0.43
N ASN A 25 -17.33 -26.74 0.00
CA ASN A 25 -16.61 -27.02 1.26
C ASN A 25 -16.01 -28.44 1.35
N GLU A 26 -15.89 -29.14 0.23
CA GLU A 26 -15.17 -30.41 0.12
C GLU A 26 -13.90 -30.22 -0.72
N LEU A 27 -12.79 -30.78 -0.26
CA LEU A 27 -11.53 -30.76 -0.99
C LEU A 27 -11.52 -31.93 -1.97
N LEU A 28 -11.51 -31.61 -3.26
CA LEU A 28 -11.42 -32.60 -4.34
C LEU A 28 -9.95 -32.96 -4.54
N SER A 29 -9.61 -34.23 -4.40
CA SER A 29 -8.26 -34.77 -4.61
C SER A 29 -8.21 -35.67 -5.85
N GLY A 30 -7.12 -35.60 -6.61
CA GLY A 30 -6.96 -36.40 -7.84
C GLY A 30 -5.49 -36.65 -8.21
N THR A 31 -5.27 -37.54 -9.17
CA THR A 31 -3.94 -37.80 -9.74
C THR A 31 -3.66 -36.77 -10.85
N SER A 32 -2.44 -36.25 -10.89
CA SER A 32 -2.03 -35.11 -11.72
C SER A 32 -2.24 -35.25 -13.23
N SER A 33 -2.61 -36.43 -13.72
CA SER A 33 -2.51 -36.78 -15.14
C SER A 33 -3.81 -36.84 -15.93
N ASN A 34 -5.03 -36.77 -15.38
CA ASN A 34 -6.23 -36.93 -16.24
C ASN A 34 -7.56 -36.32 -15.78
N GLU A 35 -7.63 -35.60 -14.66
CA GLU A 35 -8.83 -34.82 -14.30
C GLU A 35 -8.54 -33.32 -14.32
N ALA A 36 -8.13 -32.82 -15.49
CA ALA A 36 -8.33 -31.42 -15.82
C ALA A 36 -9.85 -31.18 -15.83
N LEU A 37 -10.37 -30.86 -14.64
CA LEU A 37 -11.63 -30.22 -14.33
C LEU A 37 -12.62 -30.26 -15.50
N LYS A 38 -13.60 -31.17 -15.42
CA LYS A 38 -14.94 -30.93 -15.99
C LYS A 38 -15.61 -29.76 -15.24
N GLN A 39 -14.94 -28.61 -15.19
CA GLN A 39 -15.55 -27.34 -14.90
C GLN A 39 -15.70 -26.64 -16.24
N ASP A 40 -16.92 -26.28 -16.60
CA ASP A 40 -17.24 -25.32 -17.66
C ASP A 40 -16.73 -23.89 -17.32
N PHE A 41 -15.66 -23.79 -16.52
CA PHE A 41 -15.02 -22.56 -16.13
C PHE A 41 -13.70 -22.44 -16.89
N ILE A 42 -13.77 -21.80 -18.05
CA ILE A 42 -12.57 -21.35 -18.77
C ILE A 42 -12.02 -20.17 -17.97
N PRO A 43 -10.85 -20.30 -17.30
CA PRO A 43 -10.28 -19.18 -16.57
C PRO A 43 -10.05 -18.02 -17.55
N PRO A 44 -10.44 -16.77 -17.20
CA PRO A 44 -10.28 -15.64 -18.09
C PRO A 44 -8.80 -15.48 -18.46
N SER A 45 -8.50 -15.32 -19.75
CA SER A 45 -7.13 -15.13 -20.23
C SER A 45 -6.59 -13.79 -19.74
N LEU A 46 -5.68 -13.84 -18.77
CA LEU A 46 -5.05 -12.66 -18.19
C LEU A 46 -3.97 -12.13 -19.13
N HIS A 47 -4.28 -11.10 -19.91
CA HIS A 47 -3.29 -10.42 -20.72
C HIS A 47 -2.65 -9.27 -19.92
N PHE A 48 -1.40 -9.47 -19.48
CA PHE A 48 -0.57 -8.43 -18.88
C PHE A 48 0.36 -7.85 -19.96
N PRO A 49 0.14 -6.60 -20.44
CA PRO A 49 1.05 -5.99 -21.39
C PRO A 49 2.44 -5.81 -20.75
N ARG A 50 3.49 -6.27 -21.46
CA ARG A 50 4.89 -6.23 -20.99
C ARG A 50 5.39 -4.84 -20.57
N GLU A 51 4.74 -3.78 -21.06
CA GLU A 51 5.05 -2.39 -20.72
C GLU A 51 4.68 -2.04 -19.27
N SER A 52 3.67 -2.69 -18.69
CA SER A 52 3.29 -2.54 -17.27
C SER A 52 4.23 -3.29 -16.31
N LEU A 53 5.17 -4.09 -16.84
CA LEU A 53 6.15 -4.86 -16.07
C LEU A 53 7.48 -4.11 -15.87
N LYS A 54 7.61 -2.91 -16.44
CA LYS A 54 8.85 -2.13 -16.32
C LYS A 54 8.92 -1.44 -14.96
N LEU A 55 9.94 -1.82 -14.18
CA LEU A 55 10.33 -1.15 -12.94
C LEU A 55 10.55 0.35 -13.20
N HIS A 56 9.69 1.20 -12.65
CA HIS A 56 9.93 2.65 -12.70
C HIS A 56 10.90 3.02 -11.58
N SER A 57 12.20 2.91 -11.85
CA SER A 57 13.22 3.52 -11.01
C SER A 57 13.22 5.03 -11.25
N ARG A 58 12.41 5.77 -10.48
CA ARG A 58 12.69 7.19 -10.28
C ARG A 58 13.16 7.37 -8.84
N PRO A 59 14.46 7.29 -8.56
CA PRO A 59 14.96 7.77 -7.28
C PRO A 59 14.54 9.24 -7.19
N GLU A 60 13.93 9.62 -6.05
CA GLU A 60 13.66 11.01 -5.74
C GLU A 60 15.00 11.74 -5.69
N SER A 61 15.43 12.31 -6.81
CA SER A 61 16.62 13.14 -6.86
C SER A 61 16.30 14.39 -6.07
N SER A 62 16.78 14.45 -4.83
CA SER A 62 16.73 15.63 -4.00
C SER A 62 17.31 16.80 -4.80
N SER A 63 16.45 17.74 -5.19
CA SER A 63 16.81 18.94 -5.95
C SER A 63 17.79 19.86 -5.20
N LYS A 64 18.08 19.57 -3.93
CA LYS A 64 19.08 20.28 -3.13
C LYS A 64 20.50 20.15 -3.66
N ALA A 65 20.83 19.05 -4.35
CA ALA A 65 22.16 18.85 -4.92
C ALA A 65 22.48 19.74 -6.14
N ALA A 66 21.51 20.53 -6.63
CA ALA A 66 21.64 21.36 -7.83
C ALA A 66 21.91 22.85 -7.55
N PHE A 67 21.99 23.27 -6.29
CA PHE A 67 22.26 24.67 -5.95
C PHE A 67 23.77 24.90 -5.75
N LEU A 68 24.29 25.93 -6.41
CA LEU A 68 25.67 26.38 -6.25
C LEU A 68 25.90 26.91 -4.85
N ASP A 69 27.05 26.56 -4.27
CA ASP A 69 27.44 26.90 -2.91
C ASP A 69 27.56 28.43 -2.77
N HIS A 70 26.58 29.05 -2.12
CA HIS A 70 26.60 30.46 -1.79
C HIS A 70 27.18 30.60 -0.38
N SER A 71 28.11 31.54 -0.16
CA SER A 71 28.81 31.71 1.12
C SER A 71 27.85 32.19 2.22
N GLU A 72 27.14 31.27 2.87
CA GLU A 72 26.18 31.56 3.92
C GLU A 72 26.85 31.61 5.29
N THR A 73 26.50 32.65 6.06
CA THR A 73 26.88 32.77 7.48
C THR A 73 26.37 31.57 8.29
N LEU A 74 27.07 31.22 9.37
CA LEU A 74 26.71 30.12 10.28
C LEU A 74 25.24 30.14 10.72
N TRP A 75 24.68 31.34 10.93
CA TRP A 75 23.30 31.53 11.35
C TRP A 75 22.27 31.25 10.24
N MET A 76 22.62 31.52 8.97
CA MET A 76 21.79 31.10 7.83
C MET A 76 21.81 29.58 7.65
N ARG A 77 23.00 28.97 7.71
CA ARG A 77 23.15 27.51 7.60
C ARG A 77 22.42 26.76 8.71
N SER A 78 22.55 27.22 9.95
CA SER A 78 21.84 26.62 11.09
C SER A 78 20.33 26.86 11.06
N ALA A 79 19.85 28.02 10.59
CA ALA A 79 18.42 28.27 10.40
C ALA A 79 17.82 27.44 9.26
N ALA A 80 18.56 27.23 8.17
CA ALA A 80 18.18 26.33 7.10
C ALA A 80 18.16 24.88 7.59
N ALA A 81 19.20 24.44 8.31
CA ALA A 81 19.28 23.12 8.92
C ALA A 81 18.16 22.86 9.94
N TRP A 82 17.74 23.89 10.69
CA TRP A 82 16.55 23.81 11.55
C TRP A 82 15.27 23.61 10.75
N ARG A 83 15.11 24.38 9.67
CA ARG A 83 13.92 24.30 8.81
C ARG A 83 13.79 22.92 8.14
N ASP A 84 14.92 22.33 7.79
CA ASP A 84 14.98 21.08 7.03
C ASP A 84 15.03 19.82 7.91
N GLY A 85 15.76 19.88 9.01
CA GLY A 85 16.05 18.73 9.89
C GLY A 85 15.67 18.95 11.35
N GLY A 86 14.98 20.05 11.67
CA GLY A 86 14.58 20.39 13.04
C GLY A 86 15.75 20.67 13.98
N LEU A 87 15.51 20.48 15.28
CA LEU A 87 16.47 20.78 16.34
C LEU A 87 17.75 19.95 16.25
N SER A 88 17.68 18.70 15.77
CA SER A 88 18.85 17.86 15.54
C SER A 88 19.73 18.36 14.39
N GLY A 89 19.13 18.87 13.29
CA GLY A 89 19.85 19.47 12.17
C GLY A 89 20.63 20.73 12.59
N LEU A 90 19.99 21.62 13.35
CA LEU A 90 20.62 22.83 13.89
C LEU A 90 21.80 22.50 14.83
N LEU A 91 21.60 21.55 15.76
CA LEU A 91 22.65 21.16 16.68
C LEU A 91 23.83 20.51 15.96
N ASN A 92 23.57 19.75 14.89
CA ASN A 92 24.63 19.12 14.11
C ASN A 92 25.51 20.17 13.41
N GLU A 93 24.89 21.20 12.81
CA GLU A 93 25.59 22.30 12.13
C GLU A 93 26.44 23.14 13.10
N ILE A 94 25.90 23.45 14.29
CA ILE A 94 26.64 24.20 15.34
C ILE A 94 27.83 23.38 15.89
N THR A 95 27.70 22.06 15.89
CA THR A 95 28.75 21.17 16.39
C THR A 95 29.88 21.00 15.36
N THR A 96 29.58 20.97 14.05
CA THR A 96 30.61 20.88 12.99
C THR A 96 31.35 22.19 12.76
N SER A 97 30.72 23.34 13.03
CA SER A 97 31.32 24.67 12.87
C SER A 97 32.12 25.12 14.10
N HIS A 98 33.17 24.38 14.46
CA HIS A 98 34.00 24.65 15.65
C HIS A 98 34.80 25.97 15.60
N SER A 99 34.98 26.59 14.42
CA SER A 99 35.77 27.82 14.26
C SER A 99 34.98 29.12 14.44
N GLU A 100 33.66 29.08 14.27
CA GLU A 100 32.79 30.27 14.23
C GLU A 100 31.85 30.38 15.44
N ALA A 101 31.70 29.30 16.22
CA ALA A 101 30.84 29.24 17.41
C ALA A 101 31.65 29.27 18.73
N PRO A 102 31.10 29.85 19.81
CA PRO A 102 31.70 29.77 21.14
C PRO A 102 31.87 28.33 21.63
N LYS A 103 33.02 28.00 22.23
CA LYS A 103 33.36 26.63 22.66
C LYS A 103 32.33 25.99 23.59
N TRP A 104 31.70 26.79 24.47
CA TRP A 104 30.65 26.29 25.37
C TRP A 104 29.38 25.86 24.60
N LEU A 105 29.02 26.61 23.54
CA LEU A 105 27.85 26.28 22.70
C LEU A 105 28.07 24.97 21.95
N SER A 106 29.24 24.75 21.36
CA SER A 106 29.54 23.50 20.65
C SER A 106 29.53 22.27 21.58
N VAL A 107 29.95 22.45 22.84
CA VAL A 107 29.90 21.36 23.84
C VAL A 107 28.47 21.08 24.26
N THR A 108 27.68 22.12 24.55
CA THR A 108 26.26 21.93 24.89
C THR A 108 25.46 21.34 23.75
N SER A 109 25.71 21.76 22.49
CA SER A 109 25.05 21.21 21.32
C SER A 109 25.42 19.75 21.11
N GLY A 110 26.71 19.41 21.27
CA GLY A 110 27.20 18.03 21.20
C GLY A 110 26.57 17.13 22.27
N CYS A 111 26.48 17.59 23.52
CA CYS A 111 25.82 16.84 24.60
C CYS A 111 24.32 16.63 24.34
N ILE A 112 23.59 17.68 23.94
CA ILE A 112 22.16 17.58 23.62
C ILE A 112 21.95 16.62 22.44
N LEU A 113 22.80 16.69 21.42
CA LEU A 113 22.71 15.82 20.25
C LEU A 113 23.02 14.36 20.62
N ALA A 114 23.97 14.11 21.53
CA ALA A 114 24.25 12.78 22.05
C ALA A 114 23.05 12.21 22.84
N VAL A 115 22.39 13.02 23.66
CA VAL A 115 21.16 12.62 24.38
C VAL A 115 20.04 12.33 23.39
N LEU A 116 19.83 13.19 22.39
CA LEU A 116 18.82 12.97 21.34
C LEU A 116 19.10 11.69 20.55
N ARG A 117 20.38 11.42 20.21
CA ARG A 117 20.81 10.18 19.54
C ARG A 117 20.58 8.95 20.40
N TRP A 118 20.85 9.04 21.71
CA TRP A 118 20.58 7.95 22.65
C TRP A 118 19.08 7.67 22.77
N VAL A 119 18.25 8.71 22.93
CA VAL A 119 16.79 8.57 22.96
C VAL A 119 16.26 8.01 21.65
N SER A 120 16.76 8.46 20.50
CA SER A 120 16.37 7.91 19.20
C SER A 120 16.82 6.47 19.02
N SER A 121 18.01 6.11 19.50
CA SER A 121 18.52 4.74 19.47
C SER A 121 17.70 3.82 20.36
N PHE A 122 17.30 4.30 21.54
CA PHE A 122 16.43 3.58 22.45
C PHE A 122 15.02 3.41 21.85
N HIS A 123 14.47 4.46 21.25
CA HIS A 123 13.17 4.39 20.56
C HIS A 123 13.21 3.48 19.33
N GLY A 124 14.30 3.48 18.57
CA GLY A 124 14.51 2.54 17.45
C GLY A 124 14.70 1.10 17.90
N SER A 125 15.31 0.88 19.07
CA SER A 125 15.42 -0.45 19.67
C SER A 125 14.08 -1.00 20.17
N LEU A 126 13.20 -0.13 20.67
CA LEU A 126 11.87 -0.53 21.15
C LEU A 126 10.86 -0.67 19.99
N PHE A 127 11.02 0.11 18.92
CA PHE A 127 10.14 0.11 17.76
C PHE A 127 10.93 0.05 16.45
N PRO A 128 11.54 -1.09 16.12
CA PRO A 128 12.36 -1.23 14.91
C PRO A 128 11.56 -0.92 13.62
N HIS A 129 10.26 -1.20 13.61
CA HIS A 129 9.37 -0.87 12.48
C HIS A 129 9.19 0.64 12.24
N VAL A 130 9.42 1.50 13.25
CA VAL A 130 9.30 2.96 13.13
C VAL A 130 10.56 3.58 12.49
N THR A 131 11.68 2.83 12.47
CA THR A 131 12.92 3.25 11.79
C THR A 131 12.98 2.84 10.31
N LEU A 132 12.03 2.04 9.85
CA LEU A 132 11.96 1.57 8.47
C LEU A 132 11.40 2.66 7.55
N SER A 133 11.84 2.66 6.28
CA SER A 133 11.20 3.48 5.26
C SER A 133 9.77 2.99 5.01
N SER A 134 8.91 3.83 4.43
CA SER A 134 7.54 3.41 4.12
C SER A 134 7.49 2.26 3.10
N GLU A 135 8.48 2.14 2.23
CA GLU A 135 8.59 1.02 1.29
C GLU A 135 8.95 -0.26 2.03
N ASP A 136 9.96 -0.23 2.89
CA ASP A 136 10.39 -1.39 3.68
C ASP A 136 9.28 -1.89 4.61
N MET A 137 8.50 -0.97 5.20
CA MET A 137 7.31 -1.34 5.96
C MET A 137 6.26 -2.05 5.10
N ILE A 138 6.03 -1.60 3.87
CA ILE A 138 5.11 -2.31 2.99
C ILE A 138 5.71 -3.69 2.64
N THR A 139 7.02 -3.80 2.40
CA THR A 139 7.64 -5.11 2.09
C THR A 139 7.47 -6.11 3.23
N GLU A 140 7.66 -5.68 4.48
CA GLU A 140 7.57 -6.54 5.66
C GLU A 140 6.12 -6.92 6.01
N PHE A 141 5.18 -5.99 5.86
CA PHE A 141 3.79 -6.18 6.32
C PHE A 141 2.79 -6.45 5.19
N SER A 142 3.23 -6.53 3.93
CA SER A 142 2.35 -6.90 2.82
C SER A 142 1.97 -8.37 2.84
N GLN A 143 0.82 -8.68 2.25
CA GLN A 143 0.37 -10.07 2.07
C GLN A 143 1.12 -10.81 0.96
N VAL A 144 1.88 -10.09 0.12
CA VAL A 144 2.57 -10.63 -1.05
C VAL A 144 4.03 -10.89 -0.72
N LEU A 145 4.49 -12.13 -0.95
CA LEU A 145 5.90 -12.50 -0.84
C LEU A 145 6.74 -11.74 -1.86
N ASN A 146 7.90 -11.23 -1.45
CA ASN A 146 8.81 -10.45 -2.29
C ASN A 146 8.11 -9.29 -3.00
N TRP A 147 7.32 -8.51 -2.24
CA TRP A 147 6.59 -7.35 -2.74
C TRP A 147 7.40 -6.37 -3.63
N PRO A 148 8.69 -6.04 -3.40
CA PRO A 148 9.36 -5.03 -4.22
C PRO A 148 9.60 -5.49 -5.67
N ASP A 149 9.81 -6.79 -5.89
CA ASP A 149 10.03 -7.38 -7.22
C ASP A 149 8.77 -8.04 -7.80
N CYS A 150 7.66 -8.04 -7.05
CA CYS A 150 6.45 -8.72 -7.47
C CYS A 150 5.64 -7.88 -8.47
N VAL A 151 5.37 -8.48 -9.64
CA VAL A 151 4.58 -7.86 -10.70
C VAL A 151 3.15 -7.55 -10.25
N VAL A 152 2.55 -8.44 -9.46
CA VAL A 152 1.19 -8.31 -8.94
C VAL A 152 1.28 -7.98 -7.46
N ARG A 153 1.00 -6.71 -7.12
CA ARG A 153 1.10 -6.23 -5.74
C ARG A 153 -0.11 -6.58 -4.89
N ALA A 154 -1.29 -6.70 -5.50
CA ALA A 154 -2.53 -7.05 -4.81
C ALA A 154 -3.55 -7.62 -5.80
N PHE A 155 -4.46 -8.44 -5.28
CA PHE A 155 -5.48 -9.10 -6.07
C PHE A 155 -6.77 -9.22 -5.26
N SER A 156 -7.93 -8.96 -5.89
CA SER A 156 -9.22 -9.08 -5.21
C SER A 156 -10.36 -9.42 -6.16
N TRP A 157 -11.06 -10.52 -5.87
CA TRP A 157 -12.33 -10.87 -6.52
C TRP A 157 -13.46 -10.02 -5.97
N HIS A 158 -14.38 -9.62 -6.86
CA HIS A 158 -15.62 -9.00 -6.42
C HIS A 158 -16.53 -10.08 -5.80
N PRO A 159 -17.15 -9.84 -4.63
CA PRO A 159 -17.86 -10.88 -3.88
C PRO A 159 -19.14 -11.40 -4.54
N HIS A 160 -19.74 -10.63 -5.46
CA HIS A 160 -21.04 -10.96 -6.05
C HIS A 160 -21.06 -10.99 -7.58
N THR A 161 -19.94 -10.67 -8.24
CA THR A 161 -19.91 -10.57 -9.70
C THR A 161 -18.61 -11.17 -10.22
N ASP A 162 -18.64 -11.71 -11.43
CA ASP A 162 -17.50 -12.39 -12.07
C ASP A 162 -16.40 -11.44 -12.53
N LYS A 163 -15.99 -10.48 -11.70
CA LYS A 163 -14.92 -9.53 -12.00
C LYS A 163 -13.92 -9.48 -10.88
N PHE A 164 -12.71 -9.05 -11.20
CA PHE A 164 -11.64 -8.93 -10.22
C PHE A 164 -10.76 -7.74 -10.55
N ALA A 165 -10.05 -7.26 -9.54
CA ALA A 165 -9.07 -6.20 -9.64
C ALA A 165 -7.68 -6.79 -9.42
N VAL A 166 -6.72 -6.34 -10.24
CA VAL A 166 -5.31 -6.69 -10.13
C VAL A 166 -4.51 -5.40 -10.03
N ALA A 167 -3.77 -5.24 -8.94
CA ALA A 167 -2.80 -4.16 -8.79
C ALA A 167 -1.44 -4.62 -9.31
N LEU A 168 -0.84 -3.80 -10.16
CA LEU A 168 0.45 -4.07 -10.80
C LEU A 168 1.58 -3.28 -10.14
N LEU A 169 2.81 -3.65 -10.49
CA LEU A 169 4.05 -3.00 -10.03
C LEU A 169 4.11 -1.50 -10.38
N ASP A 170 3.51 -1.08 -11.50
CA ASP A 170 3.43 0.32 -11.95
C ASP A 170 2.36 1.15 -11.22
N ASP A 171 1.89 0.65 -10.07
CA ASP A 171 0.78 1.16 -9.27
C ASP A 171 -0.53 1.30 -10.05
N SER A 172 -0.66 0.69 -11.23
CA SER A 172 -1.94 0.64 -11.94
C SER A 172 -2.81 -0.49 -11.43
N ILE A 173 -4.12 -0.26 -11.41
CA ILE A 173 -5.08 -1.32 -11.08
C ILE A 173 -5.92 -1.59 -12.30
N LYS A 174 -5.86 -2.82 -12.80
CA LYS A 174 -6.70 -3.28 -13.91
C LYS A 174 -7.89 -4.06 -13.37
N ILE A 175 -9.07 -3.75 -13.87
CA ILE A 175 -10.27 -4.52 -13.58
C ILE A 175 -10.60 -5.38 -14.78
N TYR A 176 -10.73 -6.68 -14.54
CA TYR A 176 -11.08 -7.66 -15.55
C TYR A 176 -12.50 -8.13 -15.29
N ASN A 177 -13.30 -8.16 -16.35
CA ASN A 177 -14.67 -8.67 -16.35
C ASN A 177 -14.85 -9.46 -17.65
N PRO A 178 -15.12 -10.78 -17.60
CA PRO A 178 -15.27 -11.62 -18.79
C PRO A 178 -16.48 -11.20 -19.63
N LYS A 179 -17.46 -10.51 -19.04
CA LYS A 179 -18.66 -10.00 -19.74
C LYS A 179 -18.39 -8.69 -20.48
N SER A 180 -17.23 -8.05 -20.26
CA SER A 180 -16.86 -6.78 -20.87
C SER A 180 -15.62 -6.95 -21.74
N ALA A 181 -15.66 -6.42 -22.96
CA ALA A 181 -14.47 -6.34 -23.82
C ALA A 181 -13.44 -5.30 -23.33
N ILE A 182 -13.86 -4.39 -22.44
CA ILE A 182 -13.05 -3.27 -21.96
C ILE A 182 -12.46 -3.62 -20.59
N THR A 183 -11.14 -3.41 -20.45
CA THR A 183 -10.39 -3.57 -19.19
C THR A 183 -10.02 -2.21 -18.62
N PRO A 184 -10.84 -1.60 -17.75
CA PRO A 184 -10.54 -0.28 -17.22
C PRO A 184 -9.28 -0.34 -16.35
N THR A 185 -8.41 0.66 -16.54
CA THR A 185 -7.16 0.82 -15.79
C THR A 185 -7.27 2.06 -14.91
N LEU A 186 -7.23 1.86 -13.59
CA LEU A 186 -7.29 2.89 -12.57
C LEU A 186 -5.89 3.42 -12.28
N LYS A 187 -5.71 4.74 -12.43
CA LYS A 187 -4.48 5.45 -12.08
C LYS A 187 -4.83 6.78 -11.42
N HIS A 188 -4.18 7.07 -10.30
CA HIS A 188 -4.28 8.35 -9.61
C HIS A 188 -2.88 8.84 -9.21
N ARG A 189 -2.66 10.16 -9.18
CA ARG A 189 -1.35 10.76 -8.87
C ARG A 189 -0.80 10.34 -7.50
N LEU A 190 -1.69 10.06 -6.55
CA LEU A 190 -1.37 9.65 -5.18
C LEU A 190 -1.39 8.13 -4.97
N GLN A 191 -1.71 7.35 -6.00
CA GLN A 191 -1.69 5.89 -5.96
C GLN A 191 -0.24 5.43 -6.15
N ARG A 192 0.51 5.39 -5.05
CA ARG A 192 1.89 4.92 -5.01
C ARG A 192 2.03 3.74 -4.07
N ASN A 193 2.84 2.77 -4.47
CA ASN A 193 3.18 1.59 -3.69
C ASN A 193 1.93 0.91 -3.12
N VAL A 194 1.08 0.39 -4.02
CA VAL A 194 -0.18 -0.26 -3.65
C VAL A 194 0.10 -1.51 -2.81
N ALA A 195 -0.42 -1.55 -1.58
CA ALA A 195 -0.21 -2.67 -0.66
C ALA A 195 -1.36 -3.68 -0.65
N ALA A 196 -2.60 -3.20 -0.77
CA ALA A 196 -3.80 -4.03 -0.72
C ALA A 196 -4.95 -3.41 -1.51
N VAL A 197 -5.85 -4.25 -2.02
CA VAL A 197 -7.04 -3.85 -2.77
C VAL A 197 -8.23 -4.67 -2.30
N GLN A 198 -9.39 -4.04 -2.10
CA GLN A 198 -10.59 -4.75 -1.67
C GLN A 198 -11.87 -4.13 -2.20
N TRP A 199 -12.69 -4.97 -2.83
CA TRP A 199 -14.03 -4.58 -3.28
C TRP A 199 -14.96 -4.34 -2.10
N LYS A 200 -15.80 -3.32 -2.22
CA LYS A 200 -16.86 -3.06 -1.25
C LYS A 200 -17.95 -4.14 -1.39
N PRO A 201 -18.32 -4.87 -0.32
CA PRO A 201 -19.41 -5.84 -0.38
C PRO A 201 -20.75 -5.12 -0.60
N LEU A 202 -21.71 -5.83 -1.19
CA LEU A 202 -23.06 -5.31 -1.54
C LEU A 202 -23.04 -4.08 -2.47
N CYS A 203 -21.92 -3.81 -3.15
CA CYS A 203 -21.76 -2.67 -4.02
C CYS A 203 -20.94 -3.02 -5.26
N ALA A 204 -21.55 -2.92 -6.45
CA ALA A 204 -20.88 -3.25 -7.69
C ALA A 204 -19.80 -2.23 -8.12
N SER A 205 -19.84 -0.97 -7.70
CA SER A 205 -18.97 0.07 -8.29
C SER A 205 -17.77 0.46 -7.43
N ALA A 206 -17.73 0.14 -6.13
CA ALA A 206 -16.72 0.68 -5.23
C ALA A 206 -15.55 -0.29 -4.94
N LEU A 207 -14.32 0.23 -5.07
CA LEU A 207 -13.07 -0.47 -4.81
C LEU A 207 -12.18 0.36 -3.88
N ALA A 208 -11.81 -0.18 -2.72
CA ALA A 208 -10.82 0.44 -1.86
C ALA A 208 -9.41 -0.02 -2.24
N VAL A 209 -8.47 0.90 -2.16
CA VAL A 209 -7.06 0.71 -2.50
C VAL A 209 -6.20 1.32 -1.40
N ALA A 210 -5.34 0.51 -0.81
CA ALA A 210 -4.36 0.93 0.17
C ALA A 210 -3.07 1.36 -0.54
N CYS A 211 -2.63 2.60 -0.31
CA CYS A 211 -1.40 3.15 -0.86
C CYS A 211 -0.49 3.65 0.27
N GLN A 212 0.76 3.98 -0.08
CA GLN A 212 1.76 4.47 0.87
C GLN A 212 1.31 5.74 1.61
N ASN A 213 0.78 6.75 0.91
CA ASN A 213 0.48 8.04 1.55
C ASN A 213 -1.02 8.25 1.84
N CYS A 214 -1.89 7.39 1.31
CA CYS A 214 -3.33 7.56 1.43
C CYS A 214 -4.09 6.26 1.16
N LEU A 215 -5.38 6.28 1.46
CA LEU A 215 -6.33 5.28 1.00
C LEU A 215 -7.17 5.91 -0.12
N LEU A 216 -7.32 5.21 -1.24
CA LEU A 216 -8.16 5.63 -2.35
C LEU A 216 -9.42 4.76 -2.40
N VAL A 217 -10.58 5.38 -2.56
CA VAL A 217 -11.83 4.68 -2.86
C VAL A 217 -12.26 5.05 -4.27
N TRP A 218 -12.15 4.09 -5.18
CA TRP A 218 -12.54 4.23 -6.57
C TRP A 218 -14.00 3.85 -6.77
N HIS A 219 -14.71 4.66 -7.53
CA HIS A 219 -16.03 4.36 -8.06
C HIS A 219 -15.92 4.07 -9.55
N VAL A 220 -16.10 2.82 -9.92
CA VAL A 220 -16.01 2.32 -11.29
C VAL A 220 -17.39 1.86 -11.71
N ASP A 221 -18.03 2.68 -12.54
CA ASP A 221 -19.34 2.34 -13.06
C ASP A 221 -19.25 1.13 -14.00
N PRO A 222 -20.02 0.07 -13.75
CA PRO A 222 -19.97 -1.16 -14.55
C PRO A 222 -20.44 -0.96 -15.99
N CYS A 223 -21.23 0.08 -16.25
CA CYS A 223 -21.72 0.44 -17.58
C CYS A 223 -20.79 1.43 -18.31
N SER A 224 -19.71 1.90 -17.66
CA SER A 224 -18.80 2.84 -18.29
C SER A 224 -17.98 2.14 -19.37
N LEU A 225 -17.99 2.71 -20.57
CA LEU A 225 -17.14 2.28 -21.69
C LEU A 225 -15.76 2.92 -21.64
N SER A 226 -15.42 3.63 -20.56
CA SER A 226 -14.10 4.25 -20.41
C SER A 226 -13.06 3.23 -19.98
N THR A 227 -11.99 3.11 -20.78
CA THR A 227 -10.80 2.33 -20.44
C THR A 227 -9.96 2.98 -19.34
N ARG A 228 -10.20 4.26 -19.04
CA ARG A 228 -9.44 5.02 -18.04
C ARG A 228 -10.38 5.96 -17.28
N PRO A 229 -10.91 5.52 -16.12
CA PRO A 229 -11.73 6.38 -15.27
C PRO A 229 -10.97 7.64 -14.87
N SER A 230 -11.69 8.77 -14.85
CA SER A 230 -11.12 10.05 -14.44
C SER A 230 -10.71 10.01 -12.97
N SER A 231 -9.74 10.84 -12.60
CA SER A 231 -9.34 11.00 -11.19
C SER A 231 -10.48 11.46 -10.28
N SER A 232 -11.52 12.10 -10.82
CA SER A 232 -12.75 12.46 -10.11
C SER A 232 -13.56 11.26 -9.61
N CYS A 233 -13.36 10.08 -10.21
CA CYS A 233 -13.94 8.83 -9.76
C CYS A 233 -13.21 8.24 -8.54
N ALA A 234 -12.10 8.86 -8.09
CA ALA A 234 -11.34 8.43 -6.92
C ALA A 234 -11.52 9.43 -5.77
N GLN A 235 -11.92 8.93 -4.60
CA GLN A 235 -11.88 9.69 -3.37
C GLN A 235 -10.60 9.40 -2.59
N VAL A 236 -9.88 10.46 -2.25
CA VAL A 236 -8.65 10.40 -1.45
C VAL A 236 -8.97 10.53 0.03
N LEU A 237 -8.47 9.60 0.84
CA LEU A 237 -8.61 9.58 2.28
C LEU A 237 -7.22 9.49 2.92
N SER A 238 -6.70 10.61 3.40
CA SER A 238 -5.44 10.72 4.13
C SER A 238 -5.69 11.18 5.57
N HIS A 239 -4.84 10.71 6.48
CA HIS A 239 -4.79 11.19 7.86
C HIS A 239 -3.32 11.33 8.28
N PRO A 240 -2.93 12.41 8.96
CA PRO A 240 -1.56 12.59 9.41
C PRO A 240 -1.15 11.46 10.36
N GLY A 241 0.04 10.89 10.16
CA GLY A 241 0.57 9.77 10.93
C GLY A 241 0.07 8.38 10.52
N HIS A 242 -0.99 8.27 9.71
CA HIS A 242 -1.56 6.99 9.28
C HIS A 242 -1.07 6.59 7.87
N SER A 243 0.24 6.41 7.75
CA SER A 243 0.94 6.05 6.51
C SER A 243 2.22 5.28 6.84
N PRO A 244 2.52 4.14 6.20
CA PRO A 244 1.82 3.53 5.07
C PRO A 244 0.59 2.71 5.44
N VAL A 245 -0.43 2.68 4.56
CA VAL A 245 -1.58 1.79 4.75
C VAL A 245 -1.26 0.44 4.12
N THR A 246 -1.10 -0.59 4.95
CA THR A 246 -0.70 -1.93 4.50
C THR A 246 -1.87 -2.88 4.34
N SER A 247 -2.94 -2.68 5.12
CA SER A 247 -4.11 -3.55 5.10
C SER A 247 -5.41 -2.76 5.21
N ILE A 248 -6.44 -3.27 4.53
CA ILE A 248 -7.79 -2.70 4.47
C ILE A 248 -8.83 -3.80 4.60
N ALA A 249 -9.92 -3.51 5.30
CA ALA A 249 -11.03 -4.44 5.50
C ALA A 249 -12.38 -3.72 5.47
N TRP A 250 -13.29 -4.13 4.59
CA TRP A 250 -14.69 -3.71 4.62
C TRP A 250 -15.48 -4.50 5.66
N SER A 251 -16.41 -3.83 6.35
CA SER A 251 -17.46 -4.51 7.10
C SER A 251 -18.30 -5.38 6.15
N PRO A 252 -18.84 -6.53 6.58
CA PRO A 252 -19.71 -7.36 5.74
C PRO A 252 -20.95 -6.61 5.20
N SER A 253 -21.45 -5.62 5.94
CA SER A 253 -22.55 -4.73 5.52
C SER A 253 -22.13 -3.65 4.51
N GLY A 254 -20.84 -3.52 4.19
CA GLY A 254 -20.28 -2.47 3.34
C GLY A 254 -20.38 -1.05 3.92
N SER A 255 -20.75 -0.90 5.19
CA SER A 255 -20.98 0.42 5.81
C SER A 255 -19.73 1.06 6.39
N LEU A 256 -18.71 0.25 6.72
CA LEU A 256 -17.46 0.71 7.33
C LEU A 256 -16.26 0.19 6.54
N LEU A 257 -15.21 1.01 6.47
CA LEU A 257 -13.91 0.65 5.95
C LEU A 257 -12.86 0.82 7.05
N LEU A 258 -12.17 -0.26 7.37
CA LEU A 258 -11.04 -0.27 8.29
C LEU A 258 -9.74 -0.17 7.50
N SER A 259 -8.79 0.61 8.02
CA SER A 259 -7.45 0.73 7.48
C SER A 259 -6.42 0.62 8.61
N ALA A 260 -5.39 -0.18 8.39
CA ALA A 260 -4.29 -0.37 9.33
C ALA A 260 -2.98 0.15 8.73
N SER A 261 -2.16 0.76 9.60
CA SER A 261 -0.82 1.22 9.27
C SER A 261 0.16 0.59 10.27
N PRO A 262 1.34 0.13 9.86
CA PRO A 262 2.36 -0.33 10.80
C PRO A 262 2.97 0.81 11.64
N MET A 263 2.87 2.05 11.17
CA MET A 263 3.38 3.24 11.89
C MET A 263 2.47 3.68 13.02
N ASP A 264 1.17 3.41 12.89
CA ASP A 264 0.20 3.76 13.90
C ASP A 264 -0.19 2.51 14.68
N MET A 265 -0.13 2.58 16.01
CA MET A 265 -0.65 1.50 16.86
C MET A 265 -2.19 1.47 16.85
N SER A 266 -2.83 2.47 16.23
CA SER A 266 -4.27 2.58 16.08
C SER A 266 -4.77 2.08 14.72
N MET A 267 -5.96 1.47 14.73
CA MET A 267 -6.70 1.14 13.51
C MET A 267 -7.74 2.22 13.24
N MET A 268 -7.78 2.73 12.01
CA MET A 268 -8.73 3.77 11.64
C MET A 268 -9.96 3.16 10.98
N VAL A 269 -11.14 3.50 11.51
CA VAL A 269 -12.45 3.11 10.95
C VAL A 269 -13.11 4.32 10.30
N ARG A 270 -13.55 4.18 9.05
CA ARG A 270 -14.20 5.23 8.27
C ARG A 270 -15.59 4.79 7.82
N VAL A 271 -16.55 5.70 7.87
CA VAL A 271 -17.94 5.44 7.47
C VAL A 271 -18.08 5.56 5.94
N ALA A 272 -18.57 4.50 5.32
CA ALA A 272 -18.64 4.34 3.87
C ALA A 272 -19.72 5.19 3.18
N CYS A 273 -20.77 5.60 3.91
CA CYS A 273 -21.86 6.41 3.35
C CYS A 273 -21.38 7.78 2.83
N TYR A 274 -20.28 8.31 3.37
CA TYR A 274 -19.71 9.57 2.90
C TYR A 274 -19.01 9.45 1.54
N PHE A 275 -18.82 8.24 1.01
CA PHE A 275 -18.14 8.03 -0.27
C PHE A 275 -19.03 8.28 -1.50
N TYR A 276 -20.36 8.28 -1.34
CA TYR A 276 -21.31 8.50 -2.44
C TYR A 276 -21.66 9.99 -2.64
N ASN A 277 -21.73 10.77 -1.56
CA ASN A 277 -22.31 12.12 -1.59
C ASN A 277 -21.38 13.23 -2.12
N ARG A 278 -20.13 12.93 -2.48
CA ARG A 278 -19.22 13.91 -3.09
C ARG A 278 -19.10 13.82 -4.61
N ALA A 279 -19.44 12.67 -5.20
CA ALA A 279 -19.45 12.52 -6.67
C ALA A 279 -20.67 13.16 -7.35
N ALA A 280 -21.75 13.41 -6.58
CA ALA A 280 -23.02 13.97 -7.09
C ALA A 280 -23.16 15.50 -6.91
N ARG A 281 -22.09 16.23 -6.58
CA ARG A 281 -22.10 17.70 -6.52
C ARG A 281 -21.14 18.31 -7.52
N TYR A 282 -21.32 18.03 -8.80
CA TYR A 282 -20.94 18.92 -9.91
C TYR A 282 -21.85 18.61 -11.11
#